data_AF-A0A5K1GIR6-F1
#
_entry.id   AF-A0A5K1GIR6-F1
#
_cell.length_a   1.000
_cell.length_b   1.000
_cell.length_c   1.000
_cell.angle_alpha   90.00
_cell.angle_beta   90.00
_cell.angle_gamma   90.00
#
_symmetry.space_group_name_H-M   'P 1'
#
loop_
_entity.id
_entity.type
_entity.pdbx_description
1 polymer ?
#
loop_
_entity_poly.entity_id
_entity_poly.type
_entity_poly.pdbx_seq_one_letter_code
_entity_poly.pdbx_strand_id
1 'polypeptide(L)' 'KKAHTKPQVTSLNLPIKSDAEAIPSHIKIPVDGNDNWEIDPELLKFESKVASGSYGDL' A
#
# COMPACT_ATOMS: atom_id res chain seq x y z
N LYS A 1 -41.98 -14.75 -22.20
CA LYS A 1 -40.64 -14.32 -22.65
C LYS A 1 -40.44 -12.88 -22.20
N LYS A 2 -39.69 -12.60 -21.13
CA LYS A 2 -39.49 -11.23 -20.63
C LYS A 2 -38.19 -10.67 -21.17
N ALA A 3 -38.28 -9.66 -22.03
CA ALA A 3 -37.13 -8.92 -22.54
C ALA A 3 -36.60 -8.02 -21.42
N HIS A 4 -35.31 -8.15 -21.13
CA HIS A 4 -34.62 -7.31 -20.15
C HIS A 4 -34.10 -6.07 -20.87
N THR A 5 -34.83 -4.96 -20.80
CA THR A 5 -34.35 -3.65 -21.22
C THR A 5 -33.52 -3.04 -20.10
N LYS A 6 -32.20 -2.99 -20.30
CA LYS A 6 -31.25 -2.33 -19.39
C LYS A 6 -31.53 -0.81 -19.40
N PRO A 7 -31.64 -0.13 -18.25
CA PRO A 7 -31.77 1.32 -18.25
C PRO A 7 -30.45 1.93 -18.75
N GLN A 8 -30.54 2.79 -19.76
CA GLN A 8 -29.41 3.62 -20.18
C GLN A 8 -29.35 4.81 -19.23
N VAL A 9 -28.33 4.85 -18.38
CA VAL A 9 -28.03 6.03 -17.56
C VAL A 9 -27.29 7.01 -18.47
N THR A 10 -27.98 8.03 -18.94
CA THR A 10 -27.34 9.17 -19.61
C THR A 10 -26.74 10.07 -18.53
N SER A 11 -25.44 9.93 -18.29
CA SER A 11 -24.71 10.88 -17.44
C SER A 11 -24.67 12.24 -18.13
N LEU A 12 -25.25 13.26 -17.49
CA LEU A 12 -25.11 14.65 -17.89
C LEU A 12 -23.68 15.10 -17.57
N ASN A 13 -22.81 15.16 -18.59
CA ASN A 13 -21.45 15.69 -18.43
C ASN A 13 -21.52 17.22 -18.32
N LEU A 14 -21.55 17.75 -17.09
CA LEU A 14 -21.13 19.12 -16.82
C LEU A 14 -19.61 19.16 -16.63
N PRO A 15 -18.89 20.14 -17.20
CA PRO A 15 -17.44 20.24 -17.04
C PRO A 15 -17.14 20.75 -15.64
N ILE A 16 -16.95 19.82 -14.71
CA ILE A 16 -16.29 20.13 -13.43
C ILE A 16 -14.81 20.32 -13.78
N LYS A 17 -14.39 21.59 -13.92
CA LYS A 17 -12.97 21.95 -13.80
C LYS A 17 -12.61 21.81 -12.32
N SER A 18 -12.39 20.57 -11.90
CA SER A 18 -11.68 20.30 -10.66
C SER A 18 -10.23 20.15 -11.06
N ASP A 19 -9.41 21.15 -10.73
CA ASP A 19 -7.96 20.97 -10.56
C ASP A 19 -7.70 20.10 -9.32
N ALA A 20 -8.40 18.97 -9.23
CA ALA A 20 -8.13 17.90 -8.29
C ALA A 20 -7.14 17.00 -9.01
N GLU A 21 -5.88 17.42 -8.99
CA GLU A 21 -4.77 16.54 -9.30
C GLU A 21 -4.96 15.29 -8.44
N ALA A 22 -5.31 14.18 -9.11
CA ALA A 22 -5.68 12.94 -8.44
C ALA A 22 -4.49 12.49 -7.59
N ILE A 23 -4.63 12.56 -6.27
CA ILE A 23 -3.61 12.03 -5.37
C ILE A 23 -3.43 10.56 -5.75
N PRO A 24 -2.22 10.13 -6.15
CA PRO A 24 -2.01 8.74 -6.50
C PRO A 24 -2.32 7.89 -5.27
N SER A 25 -3.19 6.89 -5.45
CA SER A 25 -3.63 5.98 -4.39
C SER A 25 -2.51 5.12 -3.81
N HIS A 26 -1.33 5.16 -4.42
CA HIS A 26 -0.16 4.39 -4.02
C HIS A 26 1.10 5.20 -4.35
N ILE A 27 2.05 5.20 -3.42
CA ILE A 27 3.37 5.77 -3.62
C ILE A 27 4.28 4.63 -4.06
N LYS A 28 5.00 4.81 -5.17
CA LYS A 28 5.94 3.81 -5.66
C LYS A 28 7.27 4.01 -4.92
N ILE A 29 7.66 3.02 -4.12
CA ILE A 29 8.98 3.04 -3.48
C ILE A 29 10.03 2.95 -4.61
N PRO A 30 10.95 3.93 -4.71
CA PRO A 30 12.00 3.89 -5.71
C PRO A 30 12.92 2.70 -5.42
N VAL A 31 13.18 1.87 -6.43
CA VAL A 31 14.13 0.77 -6.35
C VAL A 31 15.50 1.35 -6.68
N ASP A 32 16.16 1.93 -5.68
CA ASP A 32 17.48 2.57 -5.82
C ASP A 32 18.64 1.55 -5.75
N GLY A 33 18.31 0.25 -5.71
CA GLY A 33 19.28 -0.84 -5.60
C GLY A 33 19.87 -0.97 -4.20
N ASN A 34 19.46 -0.13 -3.25
CA ASN A 34 19.85 -0.19 -1.84
C ASN A 34 18.77 -0.85 -0.96
N ASP A 35 17.78 -1.50 -1.58
CA ASP A 35 16.72 -2.25 -0.89
C ASP A 35 17.22 -3.53 -0.19
N ASN A 36 18.54 -3.76 -0.17
CA ASN A 36 19.18 -4.87 0.50
C ASN A 36 19.56 -4.47 1.94
N TRP A 37 18.59 -4.52 2.84
CA TRP A 37 18.80 -4.30 4.28
C TRP A 37 19.34 -5.58 4.92
N GLU A 38 20.60 -5.94 4.65
CA GLU A 38 21.27 -7.04 5.34
C GLU A 38 21.80 -6.56 6.70
N ILE A 39 21.36 -7.23 7.76
CA ILE A 39 21.86 -7.00 9.11
C ILE A 39 22.94 -8.04 9.36
N ASP A 40 24.15 -7.58 9.69
CA ASP A 40 25.22 -8.47 10.15
C ASP A 40 24.97 -8.85 11.62
N PRO A 41 24.62 -10.12 11.92
CA PRO A 41 24.32 -10.54 13.28
C PRO A 41 25.57 -10.53 14.18
N GLU A 42 26.78 -10.57 13.64
CA GLU A 42 28.03 -10.55 14.42
C GLU A 42 28.30 -9.17 15.01
N LEU A 43 27.73 -8.12 14.42
CA LEU A 43 27.84 -6.74 14.89
C LEU A 43 26.72 -6.34 15.87
N LEU A 44 25.71 -7.20 16.05
CA LEU A 44 24.60 -6.94 16.98
C LEU A 44 25.04 -7.10 18.43
N LYS A 45 24.71 -6.09 19.25
CA LYS A 45 24.84 -6.17 20.71
C LYS A 45 23.45 -6.33 21.30
N PHE A 46 23.17 -7.51 21.82
CA PHE A 46 21.91 -7.79 22.52
C PHE A 46 22.00 -7.27 23.95
N GLU A 47 21.03 -6.44 24.33
CA GLU A 47 20.95 -5.87 25.68
C GLU A 47 19.88 -6.62 26.50
N SER A 48 18.99 -5.88 27.17
CA SER A 48 17.95 -6.49 28.00
C SER A 48 16.83 -7.09 27.15
N LYS A 49 16.51 -8.35 27.46
CA LYS A 49 15.33 -9.04 26.94
C LYS A 49 14.05 -8.26 27.24
N VAL A 50 13.22 -8.04 26.22
CA VAL A 50 11.98 -7.29 26.37
C VAL A 50 10.75 -8.20 26.48
N ALA A 51 10.80 -9.40 25.91
CA ALA A 51 9.74 -10.40 26.04
C ALA A 51 10.25 -11.83 25.76
N SER A 52 9.47 -12.84 26.18
CA SER A 52 9.70 -14.27 25.88
C SER A 52 8.38 -14.92 25.55
N GLY A 53 8.34 -15.72 24.49
CA GLY A 53 7.18 -16.51 24.12
C GLY A 53 7.56 -17.92 23.69
N SER A 54 6.55 -18.73 23.36
CA SER A 54 6.73 -20.11 22.89
C SER A 54 7.56 -20.23 21.60
N TYR A 55 7.78 -19.11 20.90
CA TYR A 55 8.55 -19.03 19.65
C TYR A 55 9.89 -18.30 19.81
N GLY A 56 10.31 -17.98 21.03
CA GLY A 56 11.62 -17.39 21.33
C GLY A 56 11.56 -16.06 22.07
N ASP A 57 12.69 -15.37 22.07
CA ASP A 57 12.93 -14.13 22.81
C ASP A 57 12.95 -12.93 21.85
N LEU A 58 12.42 -11.80 22.33
CA LEU A 58 12.51 -10.49 21.67
C LEU A 58 13.53 -9.62 22.41
#